data_AF-A0A8S2Z5L6-F1
#
_entry.id   AF-A0A8S2Z5L6-F1
#
_cell.length_a   1.000
_cell.length_b   1.000
_cell.length_c   1.000
_cell.angle_alpha   90.00
_cell.angle_beta   90.00
_cell.angle_gamma   90.00
#
_symmetry.space_group_name_H-M   'P 1'
#
loop_
_entity.id
_entity.type
_entity.pdbx_description
1 polymer ?
#
loop_
_entity_poly.entity_id
_entity_poly.type
_entity_poly.pdbx_seq_one_letter_code
_entity_poly.pdbx_strand_id
1 'polypeptide(L)'
;MSVISQSSPFARQFLCTIFAKRLETINYHSRFYSQNKATVDNAQQAQYRFSLPNVILSDEQRQSYEKNGFLVVRNLVAPEKLEVFRKRFQDVCTGKVKVLGMTVMKDIAIAKSEFADGEKAITKIQDFTLDDELFKYCCLPEIVKYVENFTGPNIMAMHTMLINKPPDPGTQSSRHPLHQDLYYFPFRPANHIVCAWTAMEKINRQNGCLVVLPGTHTGELEPHGYPDWKGGVNKMYHGIQKFDPNQERIHLEMESGMDI
;
A
#
# COMPACT_ATOMS: atom_id res chain seq x y z
N MET A 1 3.75 -7.89 4.11
CA MET A 1 4.42 -6.88 3.28
C MET A 1 5.09 -5.89 4.20
N SER A 2 6.40 -5.71 4.08
CA SER A 2 7.16 -4.78 4.92
C SER A 2 7.67 -3.62 4.09
N VAL A 3 7.29 -2.40 4.51
CA VAL A 3 7.55 -1.17 3.75
C VAL A 3 8.24 -0.15 4.66
N ILE A 4 9.53 0.12 4.43
CA ILE A 4 10.25 1.28 5.02
C ILE A 4 10.42 2.37 3.98
N SER A 5 10.49 3.66 4.35
CA SER A 5 11.06 4.68 3.46
C SER A 5 11.91 5.74 4.16
N GLN A 6 12.95 6.28 3.49
CA GLN A 6 13.92 7.27 4.01
C GLN A 6 13.88 8.62 3.24
N SER A 7 13.58 9.76 3.87
CA SER A 7 13.17 11.03 3.20
C SER A 7 14.31 12.02 2.76
N SER A 8 14.09 12.74 1.63
CA SER A 8 14.86 13.92 1.08
C SER A 8 14.09 15.23 1.24
N PRO A 9 14.66 16.42 0.89
CA PRO A 9 14.04 17.74 1.08
C PRO A 9 12.70 18.03 0.37
N PHE A 10 12.11 17.11 -0.40
CA PHE A 10 10.81 17.34 -1.07
C PHE A 10 9.68 16.50 -0.48
N ALA A 11 8.49 17.10 -0.39
CA ALA A 11 7.23 16.41 -0.09
C ALA A 11 6.92 15.43 -1.22
N ARG A 12 6.23 14.33 -0.92
CA ARG A 12 6.05 13.23 -1.87
C ARG A 12 4.77 12.48 -1.65
N GLN A 13 4.06 12.28 -2.75
CA GLN A 13 2.72 11.73 -2.73
C GLN A 13 2.66 10.30 -3.24
N PHE A 14 1.88 9.49 -2.53
CA PHE A 14 1.64 8.10 -2.86
C PHE A 14 0.17 7.78 -2.62
N LEU A 15 -0.43 7.01 -3.50
CA LEU A 15 -1.71 6.35 -3.24
C LEU A 15 -1.45 4.93 -2.81
N CYS A 16 -2.12 4.51 -1.75
CA CYS A 16 -1.99 3.18 -1.18
C CYS A 16 -3.38 2.67 -0.83
N THR A 17 -3.71 1.47 -1.29
CA THR A 17 -4.96 0.81 -0.90
C THR A 17 -4.71 -0.66 -0.62
N ILE A 18 -5.20 -1.12 0.52
CA ILE A 18 -5.23 -2.53 0.88
C ILE A 18 -6.53 -3.12 0.36
N PHE A 19 -6.41 -4.11 -0.51
CA PHE A 19 -7.52 -4.88 -1.03
C PHE A 19 -7.56 -6.26 -0.38
N ALA A 20 -8.76 -6.77 -0.17
CA ALA A 20 -8.98 -8.13 0.28
C ALA A 20 -10.09 -8.80 -0.52
N LYS A 21 -10.08 -10.14 -0.54
CA LYS A 21 -11.22 -10.91 -1.01
C LYS A 21 -12.45 -10.61 -0.16
N ARG A 22 -13.51 -10.09 -0.78
CA ARG A 22 -14.84 -10.03 -0.19
C ARG A 22 -15.38 -11.45 -0.03
N LEU A 23 -15.56 -11.87 1.21
CA LEU A 23 -16.31 -13.08 1.50
C LEU A 23 -17.77 -12.82 1.16
N GLU A 24 -18.34 -13.66 0.31
CA GLU A 24 -19.79 -13.74 0.20
C GLU A 24 -20.31 -14.29 1.53
N THR A 25 -21.30 -13.62 2.12
CA THR A 25 -22.08 -14.25 3.18
C THR A 25 -22.69 -15.49 2.55
N ILE A 26 -22.21 -16.68 2.95
CA ILE A 26 -22.81 -17.93 2.48
C ILE A 26 -24.23 -17.92 3.01
N ASN A 27 -25.19 -17.51 2.17
CA ASN A 27 -26.57 -17.90 2.37
C ASN A 27 -26.56 -19.42 2.28
N TYR A 28 -26.74 -20.05 3.43
CA TYR A 28 -26.70 -21.48 3.63
C TYR A 28 -27.91 -22.11 2.95
N HIS A 29 -28.03 -22.09 1.62
CA HIS A 29 -29.02 -22.83 0.82
C HIS A 29 -28.51 -23.01 -0.62
N SER A 30 -27.86 -24.16 -0.84
CA SER A 30 -27.80 -24.97 -2.06
C SER A 30 -27.93 -24.30 -3.45
N ARG A 31 -26.95 -24.52 -4.34
CA ARG A 31 -27.02 -25.50 -5.46
C ARG A 31 -25.91 -25.26 -6.51
N PHE A 32 -25.21 -26.35 -6.81
CA PHE A 32 -24.60 -26.74 -8.09
C PHE A 32 -23.84 -25.68 -8.91
N TYR A 33 -22.50 -25.75 -8.85
CA TYR A 33 -21.66 -25.39 -9.98
C TYR A 33 -21.00 -26.64 -10.59
N SER A 34 -21.18 -26.75 -11.90
CA SER A 34 -20.82 -27.86 -12.78
C SER A 34 -19.35 -28.26 -12.68
N GLN A 35 -19.11 -29.53 -12.37
CA GLN A 35 -17.84 -30.21 -12.60
C GLN A 35 -17.57 -30.27 -14.10
N ASN A 36 -16.53 -29.59 -14.60
CA ASN A 36 -15.77 -29.95 -15.81
C ASN A 36 -14.56 -29.02 -16.13
N LYS A 37 -14.07 -28.21 -15.18
CA LYS A 37 -12.82 -27.41 -15.31
C LYS A 37 -11.68 -27.81 -14.35
N ALA A 38 -11.92 -28.79 -13.46
CA ALA A 38 -11.15 -28.97 -12.23
C ALA A 38 -9.77 -29.62 -12.36
N THR A 39 -9.38 -30.18 -13.51
CA THR A 39 -8.15 -30.98 -13.60
C THR A 39 -6.90 -30.19 -13.99
N VAL A 40 -7.03 -29.09 -14.77
CA VAL A 40 -5.88 -28.23 -15.14
C VAL A 40 -5.64 -27.14 -14.09
N ASP A 41 -6.71 -26.56 -13.55
CA ASP A 41 -6.63 -25.52 -12.51
C ASP A 41 -5.95 -26.02 -11.22
N ASN A 42 -6.18 -27.27 -10.82
CA ASN A 42 -5.61 -27.83 -9.59
C ASN A 42 -4.08 -27.97 -9.61
N ALA A 43 -3.47 -28.25 -10.76
CA ALA A 43 -2.01 -28.40 -10.86
C ALA A 43 -1.30 -27.03 -10.85
N GLN A 44 -1.85 -26.03 -11.53
CA GLN A 44 -1.32 -24.67 -11.53
C GLN A 44 -1.55 -23.96 -10.19
N GLN A 45 -2.66 -24.25 -9.50
CA GLN A 45 -2.94 -23.72 -8.17
C GLN A 45 -2.06 -24.36 -7.08
N ALA A 46 -1.55 -25.58 -7.29
CA ALA A 46 -0.57 -26.21 -6.39
C ALA A 46 0.83 -25.57 -6.46
N GLN A 47 1.17 -24.89 -7.56
CA GLN A 47 2.48 -24.25 -7.76
C GLN A 47 2.59 -22.85 -7.15
N TYR A 48 1.48 -22.11 -7.04
CA TYR A 48 1.45 -20.69 -6.66
C TYR A 48 0.58 -20.46 -5.43
N ARG A 49 1.19 -20.04 -4.31
CA ARG A 49 0.50 -19.83 -3.03
C ARG A 49 -0.08 -18.42 -2.88
N PHE A 50 0.53 -17.44 -3.53
CA PHE A 50 0.24 -16.03 -3.35
C PHE A 50 -0.40 -15.38 -4.58
N SER A 51 -0.53 -16.08 -5.69
CA SER A 51 -1.24 -15.59 -6.88
C SER A 51 -2.16 -16.64 -7.52
N LEU A 52 -3.34 -16.21 -7.92
CA LEU A 52 -4.35 -16.99 -8.63
C LEU A 52 -4.02 -17.07 -10.13
N PRO A 53 -4.46 -18.14 -10.81
CA PRO A 53 -4.37 -18.24 -12.26
C PRO A 53 -5.30 -17.20 -12.90
N ASN A 54 -4.75 -16.09 -13.41
CA ASN A 54 -5.46 -15.08 -14.19
C ASN A 54 -4.49 -14.51 -15.25
N VAL A 55 -5.02 -14.11 -16.41
CA VAL A 55 -4.32 -13.80 -17.67
C VAL A 55 -3.44 -12.54 -17.62
N ILE A 56 -3.51 -11.74 -16.56
CA ILE A 56 -2.76 -10.47 -16.48
C ILE A 56 -1.29 -10.67 -16.12
N LEU A 57 -1.00 -11.57 -15.17
CA LEU A 57 0.37 -11.84 -14.73
C LEU A 57 1.00 -12.93 -15.60
N SER A 58 2.18 -12.64 -16.16
CA SER A 58 3.05 -13.66 -16.75
C SER A 58 3.53 -14.66 -15.71
N ASP A 59 3.95 -15.85 -16.15
CA ASP A 59 4.49 -16.87 -15.26
C ASP A 59 5.74 -16.35 -14.52
N GLU A 60 6.62 -15.60 -15.20
CA GLU A 60 7.80 -14.98 -14.60
C GLU A 60 7.44 -13.98 -13.51
N GLN A 61 6.39 -13.17 -13.71
CA GLN A 61 5.91 -12.24 -12.70
C GLN A 61 5.34 -12.97 -11.48
N ARG A 62 4.59 -14.05 -11.69
CA ARG A 62 4.06 -14.89 -10.60
C ARG A 62 5.19 -15.54 -9.81
N GLN A 63 6.16 -16.16 -10.48
CA GLN A 63 7.34 -16.74 -9.83
C GLN A 63 8.14 -15.69 -9.05
N SER A 64 8.31 -14.49 -9.61
CA SER A 64 8.96 -13.38 -8.91
C SER A 64 8.19 -12.97 -7.66
N TYR A 65 6.86 -12.88 -7.73
CA TYR A 65 6.03 -12.54 -6.57
C TYR A 65 6.08 -13.62 -5.49
N GLU A 66 5.99 -14.91 -5.85
CA GLU A 66 6.14 -16.02 -4.88
C GLU A 66 7.50 -15.99 -4.16
N LYS A 67 8.56 -15.62 -4.87
CA LYS A 67 9.91 -15.54 -4.30
C LYS A 67 10.08 -14.30 -3.42
N ASN A 68 9.64 -13.14 -3.90
CA ASN A 68 10.03 -11.85 -3.34
C ASN A 68 8.94 -11.24 -2.45
N GLY A 69 7.66 -11.52 -2.73
CA GLY A 69 6.50 -10.98 -2.01
C GLY A 69 6.04 -9.59 -2.46
N PHE A 70 6.52 -9.12 -3.62
CA PHE A 70 6.13 -7.86 -4.25
C PHE A 70 6.35 -7.93 -5.77
N LEU A 71 5.69 -7.05 -6.53
CA LEU A 71 5.87 -6.92 -7.97
C LEU A 71 5.78 -5.44 -8.37
N VAL A 72 6.79 -4.90 -9.05
CA VAL A 72 6.73 -3.54 -9.58
C VAL A 72 6.19 -3.55 -11.01
N VAL A 73 5.11 -2.82 -11.25
CA VAL A 73 4.51 -2.61 -12.58
C VAL A 73 4.80 -1.19 -13.05
N ARG A 74 5.51 -1.07 -14.18
CA ARG A 74 5.91 0.23 -14.74
C ARG A 74 4.77 0.83 -15.55
N ASN A 75 4.65 2.16 -15.51
CA ASN A 75 3.70 2.94 -16.32
C ASN A 75 2.24 2.43 -16.20
N LEU A 76 1.82 2.06 -14.99
CA LEU A 76 0.50 1.47 -14.78
C LEU A 76 -0.60 2.52 -14.76
N VAL A 77 -0.39 3.61 -14.01
CA VAL A 77 -1.35 4.71 -13.87
C VAL A 77 -0.85 5.91 -14.68
N ALA A 78 -1.71 6.40 -15.58
CA ALA A 78 -1.36 7.52 -16.45
C ALA A 78 -1.21 8.84 -15.64
N PRO A 79 -0.24 9.71 -15.99
CA PRO A 79 -0.01 10.97 -15.27
C PRO A 79 -1.26 11.84 -15.12
N GLU A 80 -2.12 11.88 -16.14
CA GLU A 80 -3.35 12.68 -16.15
C GLU A 80 -4.32 12.24 -15.04
N LYS A 81 -4.36 10.94 -14.72
CA LYS A 81 -5.17 10.41 -13.62
C LYS A 81 -4.57 10.80 -12.26
N LEU A 82 -3.25 10.83 -12.16
CA LEU A 82 -2.56 11.23 -10.93
C LEU A 82 -2.76 12.71 -10.60
N GLU A 83 -2.81 13.58 -11.62
CA GLU A 83 -3.12 15.00 -11.43
C GLU A 83 -4.51 15.24 -10.81
N VAL A 84 -5.50 14.41 -11.14
CA VAL A 84 -6.83 14.47 -10.53
C VAL A 84 -6.74 14.23 -9.02
N PHE A 85 -6.02 13.17 -8.61
CA PHE A 85 -5.83 12.85 -7.20
C PHE A 85 -5.01 13.90 -6.45
N ARG A 86 -3.97 14.44 -7.09
CA ARG A 86 -3.16 15.54 -6.53
C ARG A 86 -4.00 16.79 -6.28
N LYS A 87 -4.80 17.19 -7.26
CA LYS A 87 -5.70 18.35 -7.12
C LYS A 87 -6.72 18.13 -6.01
N ARG A 88 -7.33 16.93 -5.94
CA ARG A 88 -8.26 16.60 -4.86
C ARG A 88 -7.59 16.65 -3.49
N PHE A 89 -6.37 16.14 -3.36
CA PHE A 89 -5.58 16.25 -2.13
C PHE A 89 -5.35 17.72 -1.74
N GLN A 90 -4.98 18.60 -2.68
CA GLN A 90 -4.84 20.04 -2.43
C GLN A 90 -6.15 20.70 -1.97
N ASP A 91 -7.28 20.32 -2.57
CA ASP A 91 -8.59 20.81 -2.16
C ASP A 91 -8.96 20.37 -0.73
N VAL A 92 -8.58 19.14 -0.33
CA VAL A 92 -8.69 18.68 1.07
C VAL A 92 -7.75 19.49 1.98
N CYS A 93 -6.50 19.69 1.57
CA CYS A 93 -5.49 20.41 2.36
C CYS A 93 -5.86 21.88 2.61
N THR A 94 -6.49 22.53 1.63
CA THR A 94 -6.99 23.91 1.76
C THR A 94 -8.37 24.01 2.43
N GLY A 95 -8.99 22.87 2.76
CA GLY A 95 -10.30 22.81 3.39
C GLY A 95 -11.48 23.11 2.46
N LYS A 96 -11.24 23.24 1.15
CA LYS A 96 -12.30 23.37 0.11
C LYS A 96 -13.17 22.12 0.04
N VAL A 97 -12.55 20.95 0.27
CA VAL A 97 -13.23 19.66 0.34
C VAL A 97 -13.11 19.12 1.77
N LYS A 98 -14.23 18.68 2.33
CA LYS A 98 -14.29 17.96 3.60
C LYS A 98 -15.12 16.71 3.39
N VAL A 99 -14.56 15.57 3.79
CA VAL A 99 -15.17 14.26 3.58
C VAL A 99 -15.44 13.63 4.93
N LEU A 100 -16.66 13.14 5.13
CA LEU A 100 -17.04 12.47 6.36
C LEU A 100 -16.22 11.19 6.54
N GLY A 101 -15.73 10.94 7.76
CA GLY A 101 -14.96 9.73 8.08
C GLY A 101 -13.50 9.76 7.63
N MET A 102 -13.10 10.73 6.79
CA MET A 102 -11.71 10.87 6.36
C MET A 102 -10.84 11.38 7.51
N THR A 103 -9.74 10.68 7.78
CA THR A 103 -8.75 11.07 8.79
C THR A 103 -7.64 11.90 8.14
N VAL A 104 -7.46 13.15 8.57
CA VAL A 104 -6.38 14.03 8.10
C VAL A 104 -5.28 14.10 9.16
N MET A 105 -4.11 13.53 8.86
CA MET A 105 -2.95 13.53 9.76
C MET A 105 -2.06 14.73 9.47
N LYS A 106 -1.71 15.47 10.53
CA LYS A 106 -0.77 16.60 10.48
C LYS A 106 0.48 16.27 11.28
N ASP A 107 1.64 16.64 10.76
CA ASP A 107 2.89 16.52 11.52
C ASP A 107 2.94 17.59 12.61
N ILE A 108 3.08 17.16 13.86
CA ILE A 108 3.08 18.03 15.04
C ILE A 108 4.31 18.96 15.04
N ALA A 109 5.45 18.51 14.48
CA ALA A 109 6.65 19.33 14.40
C ALA A 109 6.51 20.45 13.38
N ILE A 110 5.82 20.19 12.25
CA ILE A 110 5.58 21.18 11.19
C ILE A 110 4.44 22.12 11.57
N ALA A 111 3.37 21.60 12.18
CA ALA A 111 2.21 22.38 12.62
C ALA A 111 2.52 23.43 13.71
N LYS A 112 3.63 23.29 14.43
CA LYS A 112 4.12 24.27 15.42
C LYS A 112 4.90 25.43 14.81
N SER A 113 5.30 25.35 13.54
CA SER A 113 5.83 26.50 12.84
C SER A 113 4.65 27.27 12.25
N GLU A 114 4.48 28.53 12.64
CA GLU A 114 3.37 29.42 12.20
C GLU A 114 3.36 29.70 10.67
N PHE A 115 4.20 29.01 9.89
CA PHE A 115 4.48 29.25 8.47
C PHE A 115 4.28 28.03 7.56
N ALA A 116 3.74 26.92 8.06
CA ALA A 116 3.48 25.75 7.22
C ALA A 116 2.08 25.83 6.57
N ASP A 117 2.05 26.31 5.32
CA ASP A 117 0.88 26.27 4.43
C ASP A 117 0.22 24.88 4.40
N GLY A 118 -1.11 24.87 4.22
CA GLY A 118 -2.01 23.73 4.45
C GLY A 118 -1.54 22.37 3.91
N GLU A 119 -0.93 22.32 2.73
CA GLU A 119 -0.44 21.07 2.12
C GLU A 119 0.83 20.52 2.81
N LYS A 120 1.77 21.39 3.22
CA LYS A 120 3.05 20.98 3.82
C LYS A 120 2.89 20.44 5.24
N ALA A 121 1.81 20.84 5.92
CA ALA A 121 1.50 20.38 7.27
C ALA A 121 0.79 19.01 7.29
N ILE A 122 0.11 18.64 6.20
CA ILE A 122 -0.66 17.38 6.10
C ILE A 122 0.24 16.29 5.53
N THR A 123 0.48 15.26 6.34
CA THR A 123 1.42 14.18 5.98
C THR A 123 0.75 12.90 5.51
N LYS A 124 -0.54 12.77 5.78
CA LYS A 124 -1.35 11.63 5.34
C LYS A 124 -2.82 11.97 5.40
N ILE A 125 -3.58 11.46 4.45
CA ILE A 125 -5.02 11.27 4.59
C ILE A 125 -5.33 9.78 4.56
N GLN A 126 -6.27 9.34 5.39
CA GLN A 126 -6.74 7.96 5.45
C GLN A 126 -8.27 7.94 5.36
N ASP A 127 -8.84 6.77 5.12
CA ASP A 127 -10.30 6.53 5.14
C ASP A 127 -11.06 7.41 4.13
N PHE A 128 -10.49 7.59 2.94
CA PHE A 128 -11.09 8.38 1.86
C PHE A 128 -12.14 7.61 1.05
N THR A 129 -12.66 6.49 1.55
CA THR A 129 -13.66 5.64 0.88
C THR A 129 -14.93 6.40 0.46
N LEU A 130 -15.26 7.48 1.17
CA LEU A 130 -16.42 8.34 0.86
C LEU A 130 -16.06 9.58 0.02
N ASP A 131 -14.81 9.74 -0.43
CA ASP A 131 -14.44 10.79 -1.38
C ASP A 131 -14.58 10.30 -2.82
N ASP A 132 -15.46 10.91 -3.58
CA ASP A 132 -15.78 10.50 -4.95
C ASP A 132 -14.59 10.56 -5.93
N GLU A 133 -13.58 11.40 -5.68
CA GLU A 133 -12.42 11.52 -6.57
C GLU A 133 -11.29 10.59 -6.15
N LEU A 134 -10.88 10.59 -4.88
CA LEU A 134 -9.82 9.71 -4.39
C LEU A 134 -10.22 8.24 -4.45
N PHE A 135 -11.50 7.91 -4.20
CA PHE A 135 -11.95 6.53 -4.29
C PHE A 135 -11.89 5.97 -5.73
N LYS A 136 -11.85 6.82 -6.77
CA LYS A 136 -11.63 6.35 -8.16
C LYS A 136 -10.32 5.59 -8.31
N TYR A 137 -9.30 5.86 -7.49
CA TYR A 137 -8.07 5.05 -7.44
C TYR A 137 -8.38 3.57 -7.22
N CYS A 138 -9.29 3.29 -6.27
CA CYS A 138 -9.70 1.92 -5.92
C CYS A 138 -10.49 1.22 -7.04
N CYS A 139 -11.01 2.00 -7.99
CA CYS A 139 -11.82 1.53 -9.11
C CYS A 139 -11.08 1.59 -10.45
N LEU A 140 -9.80 1.99 -10.48
CA LEU A 140 -9.03 2.06 -11.73
C LEU A 140 -8.90 0.67 -12.36
N PRO A 141 -9.37 0.46 -13.61
CA PRO A 141 -9.28 -0.84 -14.26
C PRO A 141 -7.84 -1.36 -14.36
N GLU A 142 -6.87 -0.46 -14.53
CA GLU A 142 -5.46 -0.81 -14.54
C GLU A 142 -4.94 -1.37 -13.21
N ILE A 143 -5.49 -0.96 -12.06
CA ILE A 143 -5.11 -1.47 -10.73
C ILE A 143 -5.90 -2.74 -10.44
N VAL A 144 -7.23 -2.68 -10.60
CA VAL A 144 -8.16 -3.75 -10.25
C VAL A 144 -7.81 -5.06 -10.97
N LYS A 145 -7.41 -5.00 -12.25
CA LYS A 145 -7.01 -6.19 -13.02
C LYS A 145 -5.81 -6.94 -12.41
N TYR A 146 -4.86 -6.24 -11.79
CA TYR A 146 -3.74 -6.86 -11.09
C TYR A 146 -4.15 -7.33 -9.70
N VAL A 147 -4.94 -6.54 -8.97
CA VAL A 147 -5.47 -6.91 -7.64
C VAL A 147 -6.28 -8.21 -7.69
N GLU A 148 -7.04 -8.43 -8.76
CA GLU A 148 -7.83 -9.66 -8.97
C GLU A 148 -6.96 -10.92 -9.00
N ASN A 149 -5.71 -10.85 -9.51
CA ASN A 149 -4.77 -11.98 -9.48
C ASN A 149 -4.42 -12.42 -8.06
N PHE A 150 -4.63 -11.60 -7.03
CA PHE A 150 -4.30 -11.94 -5.63
C PHE A 150 -5.55 -12.21 -4.79
N THR A 151 -6.61 -11.44 -5.02
CA THR A 151 -7.83 -11.46 -4.20
C THR A 151 -8.95 -12.32 -4.81
N GLY A 152 -8.92 -12.55 -6.12
CA GLY A 152 -10.03 -13.09 -6.89
C GLY A 152 -11.06 -12.01 -7.26
N PRO A 153 -12.14 -12.38 -7.97
CA PRO A 153 -13.06 -11.42 -8.59
C PRO A 153 -13.89 -10.59 -7.61
N ASN A 154 -14.05 -11.08 -6.37
CA ASN A 154 -14.82 -10.41 -5.33
C ASN A 154 -13.89 -9.51 -4.50
N ILE A 155 -13.70 -8.27 -4.93
CA ILE A 155 -12.69 -7.36 -4.38
C ILE A 155 -13.33 -6.38 -3.39
N MET A 156 -12.67 -6.12 -2.26
CA MET A 156 -13.01 -5.06 -1.31
C MET A 156 -11.79 -4.18 -1.03
N ALA A 157 -11.95 -2.85 -1.15
CA ALA A 157 -10.98 -1.89 -0.65
C ALA A 157 -11.16 -1.75 0.88
N MET A 158 -10.18 -2.25 1.64
CA MET A 158 -10.24 -2.36 3.11
C MET A 158 -9.65 -1.15 3.82
N HIS A 159 -8.58 -0.57 3.27
CA HIS A 159 -7.88 0.56 3.87
C HIS A 159 -7.30 1.45 2.79
N THR A 160 -7.61 2.74 2.85
CA THR A 160 -7.24 3.73 1.82
C THR A 160 -6.34 4.80 2.42
N MET A 161 -5.22 5.10 1.78
CA MET A 161 -4.26 6.10 2.25
C MET A 161 -3.69 6.91 1.09
N LEU A 162 -3.59 8.23 1.26
CA LEU A 162 -2.73 9.07 0.45
C LEU A 162 -1.68 9.64 1.38
N ILE A 163 -0.43 9.30 1.12
CA ILE A 163 0.70 9.60 2.00
C ILE A 163 1.44 10.78 1.37
N ASN A 164 1.56 11.88 2.10
CA ASN A 164 2.32 13.07 1.70
C ASN A 164 3.55 13.21 2.61
N LYS A 165 4.61 12.44 2.33
CA LYS A 165 5.74 12.39 3.27
C LYS A 165 6.53 13.69 3.20
N PRO A 166 6.70 14.43 4.32
CA PRO A 166 7.39 15.69 4.30
C PRO A 166 8.90 15.51 4.08
N PRO A 167 9.60 16.62 3.79
CA PRO A 167 11.05 16.70 3.89
C PRO A 167 11.56 16.19 5.25
N ASP A 168 12.63 15.40 5.30
CA ASP A 168 13.32 15.12 6.57
C ASP A 168 14.27 16.29 6.87
N PRO A 169 14.10 17.02 7.98
CA PRO A 169 15.05 18.05 8.39
C PRO A 169 16.36 17.46 8.97
N GLY A 170 16.60 16.15 8.81
CA GLY A 170 17.74 15.42 9.36
C GLY A 170 17.49 14.88 10.76
N THR A 171 16.27 15.04 11.29
CA THR A 171 15.88 14.60 12.64
C THR A 171 15.36 13.17 12.67
N GLN A 172 15.22 12.50 11.51
CA GLN A 172 14.77 11.10 11.40
C GLN A 172 13.34 10.86 11.92
N SER A 173 12.61 11.93 12.23
CA SER A 173 11.28 11.91 12.86
C SER A 173 10.16 11.42 11.92
N SER A 174 10.38 11.46 10.61
CA SER A 174 9.41 11.02 9.58
C SER A 174 9.65 9.60 9.06
N ARG A 175 10.55 8.84 9.70
CA ARG A 175 10.82 7.44 9.34
C ARG A 175 9.62 6.56 9.68
N HIS A 176 9.21 5.75 8.70
CA HIS A 176 8.30 4.64 8.96
C HIS A 176 9.18 3.43 9.32
N PRO A 177 8.99 2.78 10.48
CA PRO A 177 9.76 1.59 10.84
C PRO A 177 9.39 0.40 9.94
N LEU A 178 10.26 -0.61 9.87
CA LEU A 178 9.93 -1.90 9.23
C LEU A 178 8.71 -2.45 9.96
N HIS A 179 7.64 -2.73 9.24
CA HIS A 179 6.40 -3.28 9.80
C HIS A 179 5.84 -4.31 8.84
N GLN A 180 4.83 -5.07 9.24
CA GLN A 180 4.03 -5.89 8.33
C GLN A 180 2.62 -5.31 8.33
N ASP A 181 2.09 -4.91 7.18
CA ASP A 181 0.74 -4.31 7.09
C ASP A 181 -0.33 -5.15 7.80
N LEU A 182 -0.22 -6.47 7.69
CA LEU A 182 -1.12 -7.45 8.31
C LEU A 182 -1.25 -7.29 9.84
N TYR A 183 -0.28 -6.66 10.52
CA TYR A 183 -0.36 -6.31 11.94
C TYR A 183 -1.58 -5.43 12.25
N TYR A 184 -1.93 -4.52 11.35
CA TYR A 184 -3.04 -3.59 11.52
C TYR A 184 -4.40 -4.18 11.11
N PHE A 185 -4.42 -5.38 10.53
CA PHE A 185 -5.61 -5.95 9.89
C PHE A 185 -6.09 -7.22 10.59
N PRO A 186 -7.29 -7.20 11.22
CA PRO A 186 -7.84 -8.35 11.94
C PRO A 186 -8.59 -9.34 11.00
N PHE A 187 -8.24 -9.38 9.71
CA PHE A 187 -8.87 -10.27 8.73
C PHE A 187 -7.84 -11.17 8.03
N ARG A 188 -8.31 -12.35 7.62
CA ARG A 188 -7.52 -13.46 7.07
C ARG A 188 -8.34 -14.19 5.98
N PRO A 189 -7.73 -15.00 5.09
CA PRO A 189 -6.31 -15.36 5.04
C PRO A 189 -5.42 -14.28 4.41
N ALA A 190 -4.15 -14.22 4.82
CA ALA A 190 -3.22 -13.17 4.41
C ALA A 190 -2.87 -13.18 2.92
N ASN A 191 -2.87 -14.36 2.28
CA ASN A 191 -2.58 -14.52 0.86
C ASN A 191 -3.72 -14.06 -0.07
N HIS A 192 -4.86 -13.62 0.48
CA HIS A 192 -5.93 -12.95 -0.26
C HIS A 192 -6.02 -11.46 0.10
N ILE A 193 -4.94 -10.88 0.61
CA ILE A 193 -4.80 -9.46 0.94
C ILE A 193 -3.60 -8.94 0.15
N VAL A 194 -3.78 -7.83 -0.57
CA VAL A 194 -2.73 -7.20 -1.37
C VAL A 194 -2.78 -5.69 -1.18
N CYS A 195 -1.61 -5.06 -1.14
CA CYS A 195 -1.48 -3.62 -1.20
C CYS A 195 -1.23 -3.24 -2.66
N ALA A 196 -1.94 -2.24 -3.18
CA ALA A 196 -1.56 -1.54 -4.40
C ALA A 196 -1.04 -0.16 -4.01
N TRP A 197 0.23 0.09 -4.29
CA TRP A 197 0.90 1.35 -3.97
C TRP A 197 1.41 2.01 -5.24
N THR A 198 0.86 3.18 -5.59
CA THR A 198 1.24 3.94 -6.77
C THR A 198 2.05 5.18 -6.40
N ALA A 199 3.20 5.34 -7.06
CA ALA A 199 4.00 6.55 -7.04
C ALA A 199 3.27 7.70 -7.75
N MET A 200 2.91 8.79 -7.05
CA MET A 200 2.30 9.95 -7.71
C MET A 200 3.36 10.88 -8.33
N GLU A 201 4.62 10.73 -7.95
CA GLU A 201 5.77 11.49 -8.46
C GLU A 201 7.03 10.61 -8.49
N LYS A 202 8.16 11.13 -8.96
CA LYS A 202 9.42 10.38 -8.95
C LYS A 202 9.93 10.16 -7.53
N ILE A 203 10.21 8.90 -7.20
CA ILE A 203 10.69 8.47 -5.89
C ILE A 203 11.99 7.66 -6.02
N ASN A 204 12.95 7.91 -5.16
CA ASN A 204 14.29 7.33 -5.12
C ASN A 204 14.79 7.21 -3.66
N ARG A 205 15.98 6.66 -3.47
CA ARG A 205 16.59 6.49 -2.14
C ARG A 205 16.74 7.78 -1.37
N GLN A 206 17.13 8.86 -2.05
CA GLN A 206 17.31 10.14 -1.40
C GLN A 206 15.96 10.57 -0.83
N ASN A 207 14.91 10.41 -1.61
CA ASN A 207 13.58 10.98 -1.43
C ASN A 207 12.53 9.96 -0.99
N GLY A 208 12.86 8.94 -0.23
CA GLY A 208 11.83 8.17 0.48
C GLY A 208 11.15 7.11 -0.34
N CYS A 209 11.91 6.40 -1.17
CA CYS A 209 11.46 5.14 -1.74
C CYS A 209 11.13 4.09 -0.69
N LEU A 210 10.25 3.17 -1.08
CA LEU A 210 9.99 1.99 -0.28
C LEU A 210 11.26 1.13 -0.17
N VAL A 211 11.37 0.43 0.94
CA VAL A 211 12.41 -0.52 1.26
C VAL A 211 11.70 -1.79 1.69
N VAL A 212 11.95 -2.85 0.95
CA VAL A 212 11.36 -4.17 1.15
C VAL A 212 12.44 -5.19 1.48
N LEU A 213 12.06 -6.22 2.21
CA LEU A 213 12.90 -7.38 2.54
C LEU A 213 12.33 -8.58 1.76
N PRO A 214 12.93 -8.96 0.62
CA PRO A 214 12.40 -10.04 -0.21
C PRO A 214 12.21 -11.34 0.55
N GLY A 215 11.14 -12.08 0.23
CA GLY A 215 10.85 -13.39 0.83
C GLY A 215 10.23 -13.37 2.22
N THR A 216 10.28 -12.24 2.95
CA THR A 216 9.71 -12.16 4.32
C THR A 216 8.20 -12.40 4.40
N HIS A 217 7.48 -12.25 3.29
CA HIS A 217 6.04 -12.54 3.20
C HIS A 217 5.67 -14.02 3.45
N THR A 218 6.63 -14.96 3.34
CA THR A 218 6.40 -16.39 3.61
C THR A 218 6.53 -16.74 5.09
N GLY A 219 7.09 -15.83 5.90
CA GLY A 219 7.28 -15.98 7.34
C GLY A 219 5.98 -15.73 8.13
N GLU A 220 6.12 -15.73 9.44
CA GLU A 220 5.02 -15.43 10.36
C GLU A 220 4.81 -13.92 10.53
N LEU A 221 3.72 -13.55 11.23
CA LEU A 221 3.54 -12.17 11.67
C LEU A 221 4.44 -11.93 12.89
N GLU A 222 5.44 -11.08 12.71
CA GLU A 222 6.40 -10.74 13.77
C GLU A 222 5.76 -9.89 14.86
N PRO A 223 6.31 -9.86 16.08
CA PRO A 223 5.89 -8.91 17.11
C PRO A 223 6.21 -7.47 16.70
N HIS A 224 5.19 -6.60 16.70
CA HIS A 224 5.35 -5.16 16.52
C HIS A 224 5.23 -4.39 17.84
N GLY A 225 5.99 -3.31 17.95
CA GLY A 225 5.91 -2.36 19.06
C GLY A 225 6.41 -0.99 18.66
N TYR A 226 6.37 -0.03 19.58
CA TYR A 226 6.97 1.28 19.33
C TYR A 226 8.50 1.14 19.18
N PRO A 227 9.11 1.73 18.14
CA PRO A 227 10.56 1.74 18.02
C PRO A 227 11.22 2.49 19.17
N ASP A 228 12.36 1.98 19.65
CA ASP A 228 13.20 2.69 20.61
C ASP A 228 14.12 3.69 19.89
N TRP A 229 13.53 4.79 19.40
CA TRP A 229 14.26 5.84 18.67
C TRP A 229 14.39 7.12 19.52
N LYS A 230 15.60 7.70 19.52
CA LYS A 230 15.85 9.02 20.12
C LYS A 230 15.01 10.08 19.39
N GLY A 231 14.21 10.84 20.15
CA GLY A 231 13.33 11.88 19.61
C GLY A 231 11.85 11.49 19.49
N GLY A 232 11.51 10.24 19.80
CA GLY A 232 10.15 9.72 19.74
C GLY A 232 9.73 9.31 18.32
N VAL A 233 8.60 8.60 18.24
CA VAL A 233 8.04 8.10 16.99
C VAL A 233 6.61 8.64 16.87
N ASN A 234 6.16 8.93 15.65
CA ASN A 234 4.76 9.26 15.41
C ASN A 234 3.84 8.18 16.02
N LYS A 235 2.76 8.61 16.67
CA LYS A 235 1.77 7.68 17.24
C LYS A 235 1.27 6.71 16.18
N MET A 236 1.06 5.45 16.55
CA MET A 236 0.64 4.35 15.66
C MET A 236 1.66 3.87 14.63
N TYR A 237 2.94 4.29 14.70
CA TYR A 237 3.99 3.77 13.82
C TYR A 237 4.72 2.62 14.54
N HIS A 238 4.08 1.46 14.61
CA HIS A 238 4.68 0.26 15.19
C HIS A 238 5.63 -0.41 14.21
N GLY A 239 6.79 -0.82 14.70
CA GLY A 239 7.81 -1.55 13.95
C GLY A 239 8.02 -2.96 14.49
N ILE A 240 8.53 -3.84 13.63
CA ILE A 240 9.03 -5.16 13.99
C ILE A 240 10.12 -4.99 15.05
N GLN A 241 9.98 -5.66 16.18
CA GLN A 241 10.93 -5.55 17.30
C GLN A 241 12.20 -6.37 17.08
N LYS A 242 12.12 -7.44 16.27
CA LYS A 242 13.23 -8.36 16.00
C LYS A 242 13.31 -8.63 14.51
N PHE A 243 14.39 -8.19 13.88
CA PHE A 243 14.71 -8.55 12.49
C PHE A 243 16.22 -8.67 12.36
N ASP A 244 16.70 -9.47 11.42
CA ASP A 244 18.13 -9.56 11.12
C ASP A 244 18.58 -8.26 10.44
N PRO A 245 19.47 -7.46 11.06
CA PRO A 245 19.94 -6.21 10.46
C PRO A 245 20.68 -6.44 9.14
N ASN A 246 21.26 -7.63 8.94
CA ASN A 246 22.01 -8.03 7.74
C ASN A 246 21.12 -8.60 6.63
N GLN A 247 19.83 -8.76 6.89
CA GLN A 247 18.90 -9.23 5.87
C GLN A 247 18.91 -8.28 4.67
N GLU A 248 18.94 -8.85 3.47
CA GLU A 248 18.96 -8.11 2.22
C GLU A 248 17.77 -7.15 2.12
N ARG A 249 18.05 -5.91 1.72
CA ARG A 249 17.02 -4.86 1.57
C ARG A 249 17.08 -4.27 0.17
N ILE A 250 15.94 -4.26 -0.49
CA ILE A 250 15.78 -3.63 -1.81
C ILE A 250 15.13 -2.28 -1.61
N HIS A 251 15.74 -1.24 -2.18
CA HIS A 251 15.17 0.10 -2.25
C HIS A 251 14.48 0.27 -3.61
N LEU A 252 13.20 0.62 -3.59
CA LEU A 252 12.32 0.59 -4.75
C LEU A 252 12.16 1.99 -5.33
N GLU A 253 13.12 2.39 -6.15
CA GLU A 253 13.04 3.64 -6.89
C GLU A 253 12.00 3.51 -8.02
N MET A 254 11.07 4.47 -8.08
CA MET A 254 9.88 4.41 -8.91
C MET A 254 9.66 5.77 -9.58
N GLU A 255 9.35 5.77 -10.87
CA GLU A 255 8.85 6.97 -11.54
C GLU A 255 7.36 7.15 -11.27
N SER A 256 6.83 8.34 -11.54
CA SER A 256 5.40 8.62 -11.44
C SER A 256 4.59 7.62 -12.28
N GLY A 257 3.52 7.08 -11.72
CA GLY A 257 2.64 6.10 -12.36
C GLY A 257 3.11 4.66 -12.30
N MET A 258 4.29 4.38 -11.71
CA MET A 258 4.66 3.01 -11.34
C MET A 258 3.87 2.57 -10.10
N ASP A 259 3.51 1.29 -10.06
CA ASP A 259 2.77 0.65 -8.96
C ASP A 259 3.55 -0.55 -8.41
N ILE A 260 3.38 -0.87 -7.13
CA ILE A 260 3.96 -2.03 -6.43
C ILE A 260 2.96 -2.75 -5.55
#